data_AF-A0A843WC67-F1
#
_entry.id   AF-A0A843WC67-F1
#
_cell.length_a   1.000
_cell.length_b   1.000
_cell.length_c   1.000
_cell.angle_alpha   90.00
_cell.angle_beta   90.00
_cell.angle_gamma   90.00
#
_symmetry.space_group_name_H-M   'P 1'
#
loop_
_entity.id
_entity.type
_entity.pdbx_description
1 polymer ?
#
loop_
_entity_poly.entity_id
_entity_poly.type
_entity_poly.pdbx_seq_one_letter_code
_entity_poly.pdbx_strand_id
1 'polypeptide(L)'
;MPWRKRTRSTEMVRVSVSAANDLRYFRDLVRQTRSTFESLRALLLRVEEGDGGGPPFLGKRSRADLKAAALMTQRGLWLNRDKRIIGSIPGVSVGDIFFFRMELCVIGLHGQVQAGIDHVPASGTPNGEPIATSIIVSGGYEDDEDRGDTIIYTGHGGRGVNIRRQCVDQKLMGGNLALERSMTYGIEVRVIRGLKSDRSPNGKVYVYDGLYKIVKCWLDVGKSGFGVYKYKLLRMENQPEMGSTIIKFAEGLKRDMLQARPVGTLSLDISGGMENFPVSLFNDIDGDRDPLFFEYLARPVYPPYALEQRINGLGGGGCQCVSNCSEGCYCALKNGGELPYDVNGVLLRGKPLIYECGSSCSCPMTCRNRVTQKGVRSRLEVFRSRETGWGVRSLELIRAGTFVCEYSGIVLTRQQSELLAMNGDGLVYPSRFPPRWAEWGDVSRVFPDYIRPMFPFLPQLDFSLDVSRMRNVACYLSHSCAPNVFVQFVLYDHYNVLYPHLMIFAMENIPPLRELSIDYGVGDAWMEPEPAQITAS
;
A
#
# COMPACT_ATOMS: atom_id res chain seq x y z
N MET A 1 16.44 -0.34 37.30
CA MET A 1 17.79 -0.04 36.77
C MET A 1 17.72 1.20 35.89
N PRO A 2 18.60 2.20 36.05
CA PRO A 2 18.57 3.41 35.23
C PRO A 2 19.02 3.06 33.81
N TRP A 3 18.24 3.48 32.82
CA TRP A 3 18.53 3.34 31.40
C TRP A 3 19.84 4.09 31.07
N ARG A 4 20.97 3.38 31.02
CA ARG A 4 22.19 3.92 30.41
C ARG A 4 21.87 4.25 28.96
N LYS A 5 21.80 5.55 28.62
CA LYS A 5 21.80 6.02 27.23
C LYS A 5 23.07 5.47 26.59
N ARG A 6 22.97 4.39 25.82
CA ARG A 6 24.05 3.93 24.93
C ARG A 6 24.50 5.13 24.11
N THR A 7 25.80 5.46 24.19
CA THR A 7 26.45 6.46 23.34
C THR A 7 26.19 6.04 21.90
N ARG A 8 25.38 6.80 21.16
CA ARG A 8 25.06 6.50 19.77
C ARG A 8 26.24 6.96 18.90
N SER A 9 26.71 6.10 17.99
CA SER A 9 27.72 6.49 17.00
C SER A 9 27.23 7.67 16.18
N THR A 10 28.11 8.64 15.92
CA THR A 10 27.89 9.80 15.03
C THR A 10 28.28 9.50 13.58
N GLU A 11 28.70 8.28 13.28
CA GLU A 11 29.11 7.88 11.94
C GLU A 11 27.90 7.76 11.02
N MET A 12 27.98 8.46 9.89
CA MET A 12 27.00 8.38 8.81
C MET A 12 27.28 7.16 7.94
N VAL A 13 26.25 6.43 7.56
CA VAL A 13 26.37 5.14 6.86
C VAL A 13 25.60 5.17 5.54
N ARG A 14 26.20 4.60 4.50
CA ARG A 14 25.48 4.17 3.29
C ARG A 14 25.17 2.70 3.43
N VAL A 15 23.89 2.34 3.42
CA VAL A 15 23.48 0.94 3.57
C VAL A 15 23.24 0.36 2.19
N SER A 16 24.08 -0.60 1.78
CA SER A 16 23.87 -1.43 0.59
C SER A 16 23.34 -2.79 1.02
N VAL A 17 22.14 -3.14 0.57
CA VAL A 17 21.55 -4.46 0.80
C VAL A 17 21.50 -5.18 -0.53
N SER A 18 22.25 -6.28 -0.66
CA SER A 18 22.32 -7.06 -1.92
C SER A 18 21.75 -8.46 -1.78
N ALA A 19 21.77 -9.05 -0.58
CA ALA A 19 21.21 -10.39 -0.36
C ALA A 19 19.68 -10.37 -0.43
N ALA A 20 19.09 -11.30 -1.18
CA ALA A 20 17.65 -11.40 -1.36
C ALA A 20 16.89 -11.54 -0.02
N ASN A 21 17.44 -12.30 0.93
CA ASN A 21 16.85 -12.48 2.26
C ASN A 21 16.81 -11.16 3.05
N ASP A 22 17.87 -10.35 2.96
CA ASP A 22 17.92 -9.05 3.64
C ASP A 22 16.96 -8.05 2.99
N LEU A 23 16.87 -8.05 1.65
CA LEU A 23 15.89 -7.23 0.92
C LEU A 23 14.45 -7.56 1.37
N ARG A 24 14.12 -8.84 1.47
CA ARG A 24 12.82 -9.30 2.00
C ARG A 24 12.61 -8.86 3.44
N TYR A 25 13.60 -9.09 4.32
CA TYR A 25 13.53 -8.68 5.72
C TYR A 25 13.26 -7.19 5.90
N PHE A 26 14.02 -6.32 5.22
CA PHE A 26 13.81 -4.88 5.34
C PHE A 26 12.49 -4.42 4.73
N ARG A 27 12.05 -5.04 3.61
CA ARG A 27 10.74 -4.74 3.02
C ARG A 27 9.61 -5.09 3.99
N ASP A 28 9.67 -6.26 4.61
CA ASP A 28 8.70 -6.67 5.62
C ASP A 28 8.72 -5.78 6.85
N LEU A 29 9.90 -5.35 7.30
CA LEU A 29 10.03 -4.43 8.44
C LEU A 29 9.37 -3.07 8.15
N VAL A 30 9.58 -2.52 6.95
CA VAL A 30 8.91 -1.28 6.51
C VAL A 30 7.40 -1.50 6.42
N ARG A 31 6.96 -2.58 5.76
CA ARG A 31 5.53 -2.92 5.61
C ARG A 31 4.82 -3.06 6.95
N GLN A 32 5.39 -3.81 7.90
CA GLN A 32 4.84 -3.96 9.25
C GLN A 32 4.76 -2.62 9.98
N THR A 33 5.83 -1.81 9.92
CA THR A 33 5.84 -0.47 10.54
C THR A 33 4.72 0.42 9.98
N ARG A 34 4.51 0.39 8.67
CA ARG A 34 3.43 1.14 8.00
C ARG A 34 2.05 0.61 8.35
N SER A 35 1.88 -0.71 8.38
CA SER A 35 0.65 -1.38 8.81
C SER A 35 0.28 -0.98 10.24
N THR A 36 1.22 -1.03 11.19
CA THR A 36 1.00 -0.58 12.58
C THR A 36 0.63 0.91 12.64
N PHE A 37 1.33 1.78 11.90
CA PHE A 37 1.01 3.21 11.85
C PHE A 37 -0.43 3.46 11.38
N GLU A 38 -0.84 2.82 10.29
CA GLU A 38 -2.17 2.99 9.72
C GLU A 38 -3.26 2.38 10.62
N SER A 39 -2.99 1.21 11.22
CA SER A 39 -3.90 0.53 12.15
C SER A 39 -4.16 1.38 13.40
N LEU A 40 -3.11 1.98 13.97
CA LEU A 40 -3.25 2.92 15.08
C LEU A 40 -4.05 4.16 14.68
N ARG A 41 -3.80 4.71 13.49
CA ARG A 41 -4.51 5.89 12.99
C ARG A 41 -6.00 5.59 12.84
N ALA A 42 -6.36 4.43 12.28
CA ALA A 42 -7.74 3.99 12.15
C ALA A 42 -8.41 3.77 13.51
N LEU A 43 -7.71 3.14 14.46
CA LEU A 43 -8.21 2.94 15.83
C LEU A 43 -8.49 4.27 16.54
N LEU A 44 -7.56 5.23 16.46
CA LEU A 44 -7.70 6.54 17.08
C LEU A 44 -8.87 7.34 16.52
N LEU A 45 -9.11 7.26 15.20
CA LEU A 45 -10.28 7.88 14.57
C LEU A 45 -11.59 7.28 15.09
N ARG A 46 -11.67 5.95 15.27
CA ARG A 46 -12.87 5.29 15.81
C ARG A 46 -13.15 5.68 17.26
N VAL A 47 -12.11 5.82 18.09
CA VAL A 47 -12.27 6.26 19.49
C VAL A 47 -12.84 7.67 19.55
N GLU A 48 -12.35 8.57 18.69
CA GLU A 48 -12.87 9.94 18.61
C GLU A 48 -14.31 10.03 18.08
N GLU A 49 -14.75 9.07 17.26
CA GLU A 49 -16.14 8.96 16.80
C GLU A 49 -17.10 8.39 17.88
N GLY A 50 -16.60 7.53 18.77
CA GLY A 50 -17.40 6.85 19.80
C GLY A 50 -17.61 7.65 21.09
N ASP A 51 -16.72 8.58 21.42
CA ASP A 51 -16.78 9.40 22.63
C ASP A 51 -17.68 10.65 22.40
N GLY A 52 -19.01 10.41 22.38
CA GLY A 52 -20.11 11.36 22.49
C GLY A 52 -19.93 12.83 22.03
N GLY A 53 -20.41 13.15 20.83
CA GLY A 53 -21.17 14.37 20.51
C GLY A 53 -20.62 15.73 20.95
N GLY A 54 -19.55 16.23 20.34
CA GLY A 54 -19.27 17.67 20.28
C GLY A 54 -19.98 18.35 19.10
N PRO A 55 -20.41 19.63 19.20
CA PRO A 55 -21.14 20.31 18.13
C PRO A 55 -20.29 20.46 16.85
N PRO A 56 -20.90 20.45 15.65
CA PRO A 56 -20.21 20.49 14.37
C PRO A 56 -19.78 21.92 13.98
N PHE A 57 -19.06 22.60 14.86
CA PHE A 57 -18.44 23.89 14.54
C PHE A 57 -16.91 23.83 14.66
N LEU A 58 -16.27 24.03 13.49
CA LEU A 58 -14.84 24.31 13.25
C LEU A 58 -13.85 23.13 13.33
N GLY A 59 -13.88 22.27 12.30
CA GLY A 59 -12.74 22.12 11.38
C GLY A 59 -11.35 21.68 11.89
N LYS A 60 -11.18 21.20 13.13
CA LYS A 60 -9.92 20.57 13.53
C LYS A 60 -9.90 19.13 13.02
N ARG A 61 -9.30 18.94 11.83
CA ARG A 61 -8.91 17.61 11.35
C ARG A 61 -8.22 16.88 12.50
N SER A 62 -8.80 15.76 12.94
CA SER A 62 -8.14 14.86 13.87
C SER A 62 -6.72 14.59 13.38
N ARG A 63 -5.73 14.91 14.21
CA ARG A 63 -4.31 14.62 13.93
C ARG A 63 -3.97 13.21 14.44
N ALA A 64 -4.79 12.23 14.08
CA ALA A 64 -4.56 10.82 14.39
C ALA A 64 -3.19 10.35 13.87
N ASP A 65 -2.68 10.96 12.78
CA ASP A 65 -1.32 10.77 12.28
C ASP A 65 -0.24 11.09 13.33
N LEU A 66 -0.36 12.24 14.02
CA LEU A 66 0.58 12.64 15.06
C LEU A 66 0.48 11.74 16.30
N LYS A 67 -0.75 11.42 16.72
CA LYS A 67 -1.00 10.57 17.90
C LYS A 67 -0.46 9.14 17.67
N ALA A 68 -0.72 8.54 16.51
CA ALA A 68 -0.19 7.22 16.15
C ALA A 68 1.35 7.22 16.17
N ALA A 69 1.98 8.23 15.56
CA ALA A 69 3.43 8.34 15.55
C ALA A 69 4.02 8.53 16.95
N ALA A 70 3.35 9.29 17.83
CA ALA A 70 3.78 9.47 19.22
C ALA A 70 3.75 8.13 19.99
N LEU A 71 2.67 7.35 19.86
CA LEU A 71 2.56 6.02 20.47
C LEU A 71 3.66 5.06 19.96
N MET A 72 3.91 5.05 18.66
CA MET A 72 5.02 4.27 18.08
C MET A 72 6.39 4.74 18.58
N THR A 73 6.58 6.05 18.80
CA THR A 73 7.83 6.61 19.32
C THR A 73 8.11 6.11 20.74
N GLN A 74 7.09 6.11 21.60
CA GLN A 74 7.19 5.66 22.99
C GLN A 74 7.61 4.20 23.10
N ARG A 75 7.28 3.39 22.08
CA ARG A 75 7.60 1.96 21.98
C ARG A 75 8.86 1.67 21.14
N GLY A 76 9.55 2.70 20.67
CA GLY A 76 10.78 2.53 19.89
C GLY A 76 10.56 1.93 18.49
N LEU A 77 9.37 2.07 17.91
CA LEU A 77 8.99 1.46 16.63
C LEU A 77 9.31 2.31 15.40
N TRP A 78 9.88 3.51 15.58
CA TRP A 78 10.33 4.32 14.44
C TRP A 78 11.60 3.73 13.85
N LEU A 79 11.61 3.59 12.53
CA LEU A 79 12.78 3.16 11.77
C LEU A 79 13.71 4.35 11.52
N ASN A 80 15.02 4.10 11.52
CA ASN A 80 16.06 5.07 11.13
C ASN A 80 15.96 6.44 11.83
N ARG A 81 15.46 6.45 13.08
CA ARG A 81 15.18 7.68 13.85
C ARG A 81 16.43 8.52 14.12
N ASP A 82 17.59 7.90 14.14
CA ASP A 82 18.88 8.55 14.35
C ASP A 82 19.39 9.34 13.13
N LYS A 83 18.71 9.23 11.97
CA LYS A 83 19.03 9.92 10.72
C LYS A 83 20.47 9.67 10.21
N ARG A 84 21.06 8.52 10.56
CA ARG A 84 22.44 8.18 10.15
C ARG A 84 22.59 7.72 8.70
N ILE A 85 21.48 7.41 8.02
CA ILE A 85 21.50 6.84 6.67
C ILE A 85 21.53 7.93 5.60
N ILE A 86 22.61 7.94 4.82
CA ILE A 86 22.74 8.71 3.57
C ILE A 86 22.30 7.82 2.40
N GLY A 87 21.62 8.40 1.42
CA GLY A 87 21.14 7.66 0.26
C GLY A 87 19.88 6.84 0.58
N SER A 88 19.81 5.62 0.03
CA SER A 88 18.64 4.75 0.10
C SER A 88 18.32 4.29 1.52
N ILE A 89 17.04 4.21 1.85
CA ILE A 89 16.57 3.62 3.11
C ILE A 89 16.23 2.13 2.86
N PRO A 90 16.84 1.18 3.59
CA PRO A 90 16.52 -0.24 3.44
C PRO A 90 15.02 -0.52 3.56
N GLY A 91 14.47 -1.28 2.61
CA GLY A 91 13.04 -1.64 2.54
C GLY A 91 12.14 -0.61 1.86
N VAL A 92 12.64 0.61 1.57
CA VAL A 92 11.91 1.64 0.82
C VAL A 92 12.40 1.68 -0.62
N SER A 93 11.48 1.51 -1.57
CA SER A 93 11.77 1.46 -3.01
C SER A 93 11.29 2.72 -3.72
N VAL A 94 11.98 3.10 -4.80
CA VAL A 94 11.49 4.14 -5.71
C VAL A 94 10.09 3.76 -6.18
N GLY A 95 9.16 4.71 -6.11
CA GLY A 95 7.74 4.48 -6.39
C GLY A 95 6.87 4.28 -5.15
N ASP A 96 7.44 3.98 -3.98
CA ASP A 96 6.65 3.86 -2.75
C ASP A 96 5.88 5.16 -2.45
N ILE A 97 4.60 4.99 -2.13
CA ILE A 97 3.68 6.09 -1.85
C ILE A 97 3.34 6.17 -0.36
N PHE A 98 3.12 7.38 0.12
CA PHE A 98 2.78 7.69 1.52
C PHE A 98 1.69 8.75 1.54
N PHE A 99 0.79 8.70 2.52
CA PHE A 99 -0.27 9.71 2.61
C PHE A 99 0.11 10.83 3.57
N PHE A 100 0.88 10.55 4.62
CA PHE A 100 1.16 11.53 5.66
C PHE A 100 2.65 11.86 5.73
N ARG A 101 2.98 13.14 5.97
CA ARG A 101 4.36 13.56 6.29
C ARG A 101 4.91 12.79 7.49
N MET A 102 4.03 12.50 8.45
CA MET A 102 4.38 11.73 9.64
C MET A 102 4.77 10.28 9.32
N GLU A 103 4.16 9.67 8.32
CA GLU A 103 4.51 8.33 7.85
C GLU A 103 5.98 8.32 7.36
N LEU A 104 6.38 9.35 6.62
CA LEU A 104 7.78 9.54 6.18
C LEU A 104 8.74 9.68 7.36
N CYS A 105 8.32 10.32 8.46
CA CYS A 105 9.10 10.46 9.69
C CYS A 105 9.25 9.13 10.43
N VAL A 106 8.17 8.36 10.54
CA VAL A 106 8.14 7.04 11.21
C VAL A 106 9.07 6.04 10.53
N ILE A 107 9.17 6.09 9.18
CA ILE A 107 10.07 5.24 8.40
C ILE A 107 11.51 5.79 8.36
N GLY A 108 11.69 7.08 8.64
CA GLY A 108 12.97 7.77 8.56
C GLY A 108 13.36 8.16 7.12
N LEU A 109 12.41 8.17 6.19
CA LEU A 109 12.64 8.65 4.82
C LEU A 109 12.85 10.17 4.82
N HIS A 110 12.07 10.88 5.63
CA HIS A 110 12.18 12.33 5.84
C HIS A 110 11.72 12.71 7.25
N GLY A 111 12.58 13.35 8.04
CA GLY A 111 12.38 13.58 9.46
C GLY A 111 11.80 14.93 9.87
N GLN A 112 11.31 15.75 8.94
CA GLN A 112 10.59 16.99 9.25
C GLN A 112 9.10 16.85 8.95
N VAL A 113 8.26 17.30 9.88
CA VAL A 113 6.80 17.17 9.76
C VAL A 113 6.17 18.23 8.86
N GLN A 114 6.88 19.34 8.64
CA GLN A 114 6.43 20.51 7.88
C GLN A 114 7.48 21.02 6.90
N ALA A 115 8.73 21.20 7.35
CA ALA A 115 9.80 21.75 6.52
C ALA A 115 10.06 20.89 5.27
N GLY A 116 10.45 21.54 4.17
CA GLY A 116 10.77 20.84 2.92
C GLY A 116 12.13 20.15 2.94
N ILE A 117 13.08 20.63 3.74
CA ILE A 117 14.46 20.12 3.79
C ILE A 117 14.68 19.41 5.12
N ASP A 118 15.08 18.13 5.06
CA ASP A 118 15.61 17.42 6.22
C ASP A 118 17.13 17.30 6.12
N HIS A 119 17.78 17.47 7.26
CA HIS A 119 19.23 17.49 7.35
C HIS A 119 19.69 16.93 8.69
N VAL A 120 20.94 16.46 8.71
CA VAL A 120 21.67 16.17 9.95
C VAL A 120 22.37 17.47 10.37
N PRO A 121 22.19 17.93 11.62
CA PRO A 121 22.85 19.13 12.11
C PRO A 121 24.37 18.92 12.22
N ALA A 122 25.14 20.01 12.25
CA ALA A 122 26.60 19.99 12.45
C ALA A 122 27.07 19.04 13.56
N SER A 123 26.39 19.07 14.72
CA SER A 123 26.71 18.23 15.88
C SER A 123 26.52 16.72 15.65
N GLY A 124 25.76 16.34 14.61
CA GLY A 124 25.53 14.95 14.23
C GLY A 124 26.45 14.46 13.11
N THR A 125 27.39 15.28 12.65
CA THR A 125 28.33 14.93 11.57
C THR A 125 29.77 14.92 12.08
N PRO A 126 30.64 14.05 11.57
CA PRO A 126 32.06 14.02 11.96
C PRO A 126 32.80 15.34 11.67
N ASN A 127 32.43 16.02 10.57
CA ASN A 127 33.12 17.22 10.10
C ASN A 127 32.58 18.51 10.74
N GLY A 128 31.58 18.42 11.62
CA GLY A 128 30.99 19.59 12.26
C GLY A 128 30.18 20.49 11.31
N GLU A 129 29.73 19.97 10.17
CA GLU A 129 28.97 20.73 9.17
C GLU A 129 27.66 20.02 8.80
N PRO A 130 26.53 20.76 8.69
CA PRO A 130 25.26 20.13 8.42
C PRO A 130 25.20 19.57 6.99
N ILE A 131 24.51 18.44 6.81
CA ILE A 131 24.29 17.84 5.49
C ILE A 131 22.81 17.52 5.28
N ALA A 132 22.28 17.89 4.11
CA ALA A 132 20.92 17.56 3.71
C ALA A 132 20.82 16.08 3.31
N THR A 133 19.79 15.40 3.79
CA THR A 133 19.55 13.96 3.53
C THR A 133 18.31 13.72 2.68
N SER A 134 17.32 14.61 2.73
CA SER A 134 16.11 14.49 1.91
C SER A 134 15.38 15.82 1.73
N ILE A 135 14.65 15.93 0.62
CA ILE A 135 13.78 17.07 0.33
C ILE A 135 12.37 16.64 -0.08
N ILE A 136 11.40 17.53 0.14
CA ILE A 136 10.03 17.42 -0.37
C ILE A 136 9.81 18.44 -1.47
N VAL A 137 9.45 17.95 -2.65
CA VAL A 137 9.06 18.78 -3.79
C VAL A 137 7.54 18.72 -3.92
N SER A 138 6.82 19.81 -3.62
CA SER A 138 5.36 19.76 -3.66
C SER A 138 4.68 21.06 -4.12
N GLY A 139 5.35 21.82 -4.98
CA GLY A 139 4.87 23.11 -5.48
C GLY A 139 4.66 24.11 -4.35
N GLY A 140 5.50 24.01 -3.32
CA GLY A 140 5.39 24.83 -2.12
C GLY A 140 5.87 26.25 -2.39
N TYR A 141 6.90 26.41 -3.21
CA TYR A 141 7.50 27.68 -3.64
C TYR A 141 7.10 27.99 -5.08
N GLU A 142 6.88 29.27 -5.36
CA GLU A 142 6.52 29.74 -6.70
C GLU A 142 7.67 29.65 -7.71
N ASP A 143 8.91 29.56 -7.20
CA ASP A 143 10.15 29.51 -7.98
C ASP A 143 10.65 28.08 -8.25
N ASP A 144 9.95 27.04 -7.76
CA ASP A 144 10.33 25.65 -8.02
C ASP A 144 10.10 25.29 -9.50
N GLU A 145 11.13 24.74 -10.16
CA GLU A 145 11.01 24.11 -11.48
C GLU A 145 11.30 22.61 -11.36
N ASP A 146 10.34 21.76 -11.71
CA ASP A 146 10.48 20.30 -11.67
C ASP A 146 10.27 19.72 -13.07
N ARG A 147 11.37 19.24 -13.67
CA ARG A 147 11.37 18.56 -14.98
C ARG A 147 11.57 17.05 -14.84
N GLY A 148 11.30 16.47 -13.67
CA GLY A 148 11.59 15.07 -13.39
C GLY A 148 13.07 14.90 -13.03
N ASP A 149 13.91 14.54 -13.99
CA ASP A 149 15.32 14.22 -13.71
C ASP A 149 16.16 15.44 -13.30
N THR A 150 15.69 16.64 -13.61
CA THR A 150 16.28 17.90 -13.17
C THR A 150 15.28 18.70 -12.35
N ILE A 151 15.72 19.16 -11.18
CA ILE A 151 14.92 19.99 -10.28
C ILE A 151 15.71 21.27 -9.98
N ILE A 152 15.07 22.42 -10.11
CA ILE A 152 15.53 23.68 -9.51
C ILE A 152 14.69 23.89 -8.26
N TYR A 153 15.30 23.61 -7.12
CA TYR A 153 14.64 23.64 -5.82
C TYR A 153 14.93 24.96 -5.11
N THR A 154 13.89 25.58 -4.55
CA THR A 154 14.02 26.83 -3.80
C THR A 154 14.31 26.56 -2.33
N GLY A 155 15.28 27.28 -1.77
CA GLY A 155 15.64 27.23 -0.36
C GLY A 155 14.47 27.58 0.55
N HIS A 156 14.61 27.25 1.84
CA HIS A 156 13.62 27.58 2.85
C HIS A 156 13.91 28.93 3.52
N GLY A 157 12.90 29.48 4.21
CA GLY A 157 12.99 30.73 4.96
C GLY A 157 12.41 31.95 4.24
N GLY A 158 12.11 32.99 5.02
CA GLY A 158 11.64 34.30 4.54
C GLY A 158 10.22 34.36 3.96
N ARG A 159 9.34 33.44 4.38
CA ARG A 159 7.90 33.48 4.08
C ARG A 159 7.11 34.15 5.18
N GLY A 160 6.08 34.90 4.79
CA GLY A 160 5.14 35.48 5.73
C GLY A 160 4.26 34.42 6.39
N VAL A 161 3.85 34.65 7.63
CA VAL A 161 2.85 33.81 8.30
C VAL A 161 1.57 33.82 7.46
N ASN A 162 1.08 32.64 7.06
CA ASN A 162 -0.10 32.43 6.21
C ASN A 162 -0.02 32.94 4.75
N ILE A 163 1.13 33.46 4.31
CA ILE A 163 1.36 33.88 2.92
C ILE A 163 2.36 32.91 2.30
N ARG A 164 1.98 32.24 1.19
CA ARG A 164 2.89 31.32 0.48
C ARG A 164 4.04 32.05 -0.25
N ARG A 165 3.97 33.37 -0.35
CA ARG A 165 4.96 34.23 -1.01
C ARG A 165 6.11 34.61 -0.09
N GLN A 166 7.24 34.90 -0.71
CA GLN A 166 8.43 35.40 -0.04
C GLN A 166 8.18 36.85 0.43
N CYS A 167 8.60 37.19 1.65
CA CYS A 167 8.47 38.53 2.22
C CYS A 167 9.78 39.14 2.72
N VAL A 168 10.85 38.34 2.79
CA VAL A 168 12.22 38.78 3.14
C VAL A 168 13.25 37.90 2.45
N ASP A 169 14.49 38.38 2.32
CA ASP A 169 15.59 37.61 1.75
C ASP A 169 15.89 36.35 2.57
N GLN A 170 16.20 35.27 1.86
CA GLN A 170 16.65 34.03 2.47
C GLN A 170 18.08 34.16 3.01
N LYS A 171 18.39 33.35 4.01
CA LYS A 171 19.72 33.25 4.60
C LYS A 171 20.32 31.87 4.34
N LEU A 172 21.63 31.81 4.12
CA LEU A 172 22.36 30.55 3.98
C LEU A 172 22.62 29.93 5.37
N MET A 173 21.57 29.37 5.97
CA MET A 173 21.63 28.74 7.29
C MET A 173 20.65 27.55 7.37
N GLY A 174 20.81 26.71 8.40
CA GLY A 174 19.96 25.53 8.60
C GLY A 174 19.93 24.64 7.35
N GLY A 175 18.72 24.32 6.86
CA GLY A 175 18.55 23.50 5.66
C GLY A 175 19.18 24.06 4.38
N ASN A 176 19.30 25.39 4.23
CA ASN A 176 19.92 26.00 3.04
C ASN A 176 21.42 25.73 3.04
N LEU A 177 22.08 25.98 4.18
CA LEU A 177 23.48 25.64 4.36
C LEU A 177 23.71 24.13 4.20
N ALA A 178 22.81 23.30 4.72
CA ALA A 178 22.92 21.84 4.58
C ALA A 178 22.84 21.36 3.13
N LEU A 179 22.03 21.99 2.28
CA LEU A 179 21.97 21.69 0.84
C LEU A 179 23.25 22.13 0.12
N GLU A 180 23.77 23.31 0.44
CA GLU A 180 25.04 23.79 -0.12
C GLU A 180 26.20 22.87 0.29
N ARG A 181 26.28 22.45 1.56
CA ARG A 181 27.28 21.47 2.00
C ARG A 181 27.11 20.12 1.35
N SER A 182 25.88 19.65 1.18
CA SER A 182 25.62 18.41 0.44
C SER A 182 26.07 18.49 -1.03
N MET A 183 26.02 19.66 -1.66
CA MET A 183 26.61 19.88 -3.00
C MET A 183 28.13 19.73 -2.94
N THR A 184 28.78 20.44 -2.02
CA THR A 184 30.24 20.43 -1.86
C THR A 184 30.79 19.03 -1.57
N TYR A 185 30.08 18.25 -0.75
CA TYR A 185 30.47 16.89 -0.38
C TYR A 185 29.89 15.79 -1.31
N GLY A 186 29.12 16.16 -2.33
CA GLY A 186 28.52 15.20 -3.26
C GLY A 186 27.53 14.21 -2.62
N ILE A 187 26.83 14.63 -1.56
CA ILE A 187 25.91 13.82 -0.77
C ILE A 187 24.63 13.52 -1.57
N GLU A 188 24.20 12.26 -1.53
CA GLU A 188 22.96 11.80 -2.12
C GLU A 188 21.74 12.29 -1.32
N VAL A 189 20.85 13.02 -1.99
CA VAL A 189 19.63 13.59 -1.39
C VAL A 189 18.43 12.81 -1.89
N ARG A 190 17.64 12.26 -0.96
CA ARG A 190 16.37 11.60 -1.27
C ARG A 190 15.32 12.63 -1.67
N VAL A 191 14.64 12.41 -2.79
CA VAL A 191 13.55 13.28 -3.25
C VAL A 191 12.20 12.59 -3.08
N ILE A 192 11.29 13.27 -2.39
CA ILE A 192 9.90 12.83 -2.23
C ILE A 192 8.98 13.89 -2.85
N ARG A 193 8.21 13.52 -3.87
CA ARG A 193 7.28 14.42 -4.55
C ARG A 193 5.89 14.35 -3.95
N GLY A 194 5.28 15.51 -3.69
CA GLY A 194 3.91 15.62 -3.22
C GLY A 194 2.96 15.94 -4.36
N LEU A 195 2.06 15.01 -4.70
CA LEU A 195 1.05 15.13 -5.76
C LEU A 195 -0.35 15.25 -5.15
N LYS A 196 -1.26 15.98 -5.80
CA LYS A 196 -2.68 15.97 -5.43
C LYS A 196 -3.30 14.65 -5.84
N SER A 197 -4.14 14.07 -4.98
CA SER A 197 -4.87 12.84 -5.30
C SER A 197 -6.13 12.73 -4.45
N ASP A 198 -7.28 12.59 -5.11
CA ASP A 198 -8.58 12.44 -4.44
C ASP A 198 -8.74 11.09 -3.74
N ARG A 199 -7.89 10.11 -4.10
CA ARG A 199 -7.82 8.81 -3.42
C ARG A 199 -6.99 8.84 -2.14
N SER A 200 -6.31 9.94 -1.85
CA SER A 200 -5.63 10.11 -0.56
C SER A 200 -6.62 10.56 0.52
N PRO A 201 -6.55 10.00 1.75
CA PRO A 201 -7.35 10.48 2.88
C PRO A 201 -7.22 11.98 3.19
N ASN A 202 -6.15 12.62 2.73
CA ASN A 202 -5.89 14.05 2.97
C ASN A 202 -5.73 14.87 1.69
N GLY A 203 -6.08 14.30 0.53
CA GLY A 203 -5.98 14.95 -0.78
C GLY A 203 -4.56 15.04 -1.36
N LYS A 204 -3.55 14.46 -0.70
CA LYS A 204 -2.15 14.48 -1.14
C LYS A 204 -1.50 13.12 -1.00
N VAL A 205 -0.71 12.72 -2.00
CA VAL A 205 0.16 11.55 -1.97
C VAL A 205 1.62 12.01 -2.07
N TYR A 206 2.49 11.41 -1.27
CA TYR A 206 3.93 11.61 -1.29
C TYR A 206 4.58 10.39 -1.94
N VAL A 207 5.38 10.59 -2.97
CA VAL A 207 5.99 9.53 -3.77
C VAL A 207 7.49 9.63 -3.65
N TYR A 208 8.17 8.55 -3.30
CA TYR A 208 9.64 8.52 -3.28
C TYR A 208 10.19 8.32 -4.70
N ASP A 209 10.93 9.31 -5.22
CA ASP A 209 11.44 9.28 -6.61
C ASP A 209 12.94 9.00 -6.72
N GLY A 210 13.56 8.60 -5.60
CA GLY A 210 14.93 8.16 -5.54
C GLY A 210 15.92 9.24 -5.10
N LEU A 211 17.16 9.05 -5.51
CA LEU A 211 18.33 9.81 -5.12
C LEU A 211 18.75 10.81 -6.19
N TYR A 212 19.14 11.98 -5.73
CA TYR A 212 19.60 13.10 -6.54
C TYR A 212 20.91 13.63 -5.96
N LYS A 213 21.72 14.27 -6.81
CA LYS A 213 22.88 15.06 -6.41
C LYS A 213 22.64 16.53 -6.72
N ILE A 214 23.09 17.40 -5.81
CA ILE A 214 23.07 18.84 -6.04
C ILE A 214 24.32 19.18 -6.84
N VAL A 215 24.14 19.83 -7.98
CA VAL A 215 25.24 20.16 -8.91
C VAL A 215 25.51 21.66 -8.99
N LYS A 216 24.58 22.49 -8.50
CA LYS A 216 24.74 23.95 -8.47
C LYS A 216 23.92 24.56 -7.35
N CYS A 217 24.49 25.57 -6.69
CA CYS A 217 23.83 26.44 -5.72
C CYS A 217 24.09 27.90 -6.12
N TRP A 218 23.06 28.75 -6.10
CA TRP A 218 23.23 30.18 -6.34
C TRP A 218 22.14 31.00 -5.62
N LEU A 219 22.43 32.27 -5.37
CA LEU A 219 21.44 33.25 -4.93
C LEU A 219 20.79 33.88 -6.18
N ASP A 220 19.48 34.02 -6.16
CA ASP A 220 18.69 34.60 -7.26
C ASP A 220 17.63 35.54 -6.69
N VAL A 221 17.06 36.40 -7.53
CA VAL A 221 15.90 37.22 -7.15
C VAL A 221 14.64 36.42 -7.48
N GLY A 222 13.89 36.02 -6.45
CA GLY A 222 12.64 35.27 -6.61
C GLY A 222 11.54 36.12 -7.25
N LYS A 223 10.44 35.49 -7.68
CA LYS A 223 9.30 36.18 -8.32
C LYS A 223 8.69 37.31 -7.47
N SER A 224 8.81 37.21 -6.16
CA SER A 224 8.36 38.24 -5.21
C SER A 224 9.39 39.37 -4.96
N GLY A 225 10.53 39.38 -5.65
CA GLY A 225 11.56 40.44 -5.58
C GLY A 225 12.59 40.28 -4.46
N PHE A 226 12.54 39.20 -3.68
CA PHE A 226 13.48 38.92 -2.58
C PHE A 226 14.53 37.90 -3.00
N GLY A 227 15.70 37.96 -2.38
CA GLY A 227 16.78 37.00 -2.56
C GLY A 227 16.38 35.60 -2.11
N VAL A 228 16.46 34.61 -3.00
CA VAL A 228 16.18 33.20 -2.74
C VAL A 228 17.37 32.33 -3.15
N TYR A 229 17.71 31.34 -2.34
CA TYR A 229 18.71 30.35 -2.74
C TYR A 229 18.07 29.31 -3.65
N LYS A 230 18.72 29.01 -4.77
CA LYS A 230 18.30 27.97 -5.71
C LYS A 230 19.34 26.86 -5.76
N TYR A 231 18.86 25.63 -5.83
CA TYR A 231 19.67 24.42 -5.89
C TYR A 231 19.26 23.62 -7.12
N LYS A 232 20.20 23.35 -8.02
CA LYS A 232 19.98 22.45 -9.16
C LYS A 232 20.31 21.03 -8.73
N LEU A 233 19.31 20.16 -8.72
CA LEU A 233 19.45 18.74 -8.44
C LEU A 233 19.33 17.93 -9.74
N LEU A 234 20.21 16.95 -9.91
CA LEU A 234 20.15 15.96 -10.97
C LEU A 234 19.90 14.58 -10.39
N ARG A 235 18.96 13.85 -10.98
CA ARG A 235 18.66 12.48 -10.60
C ARG A 235 19.87 11.59 -10.90
N MET A 236 20.21 10.70 -9.98
CA MET A 236 21.26 9.71 -10.22
C MET A 236 20.78 8.68 -11.25
N GLU A 237 21.70 8.24 -12.11
CA GLU A 237 21.46 7.20 -13.12
C GLU A 237 21.21 5.82 -12.48
N ASN A 238 20.74 4.85 -13.28
CA ASN A 238 20.53 3.45 -12.89
C ASN A 238 19.56 3.22 -11.71
N GLN A 239 18.60 4.13 -11.54
CA GLN A 239 17.48 3.94 -10.62
C GLN A 239 16.22 3.52 -11.40
N PRO A 240 15.30 2.76 -10.78
CA PRO A 240 13.99 2.47 -11.36
C PRO A 240 13.27 3.74 -11.80
N GLU A 241 12.31 3.64 -12.71
CA GLU A 241 11.52 4.79 -13.15
C GLU A 241 10.87 5.53 -11.96
N MET A 242 10.78 6.86 -12.05
CA MET A 242 10.19 7.69 -11.00
C MET A 242 8.71 7.34 -10.80
N GLY A 243 8.31 7.10 -9.56
CA GLY A 243 6.91 6.84 -9.21
C GLY A 243 5.97 7.99 -9.59
N SER A 244 6.43 9.23 -9.50
CA SER A 244 5.62 10.38 -9.93
C SER A 244 5.36 10.40 -11.43
N THR A 245 6.27 9.87 -12.25
CA THR A 245 6.10 9.70 -13.69
C THR A 245 5.13 8.56 -13.97
N ILE A 246 5.30 7.41 -13.30
CA ILE A 246 4.38 6.26 -13.38
C ILE A 246 2.95 6.67 -13.03
N ILE A 247 2.75 7.46 -11.97
CA ILE A 247 1.42 7.96 -11.59
C ILE A 247 0.81 8.83 -12.69
N LYS A 248 1.58 9.78 -13.26
CA LYS A 248 1.09 10.62 -14.37
C LYS A 248 0.75 9.78 -15.60
N PHE A 249 1.56 8.78 -15.90
CA PHE A 249 1.32 7.85 -17.00
C PHE A 249 0.04 7.04 -16.78
N ALA A 250 -0.18 6.53 -15.56
CA ALA A 250 -1.42 5.83 -15.20
C ALA A 250 -2.66 6.73 -15.30
N GLU A 251 -2.58 8.02 -14.97
CA GLU A 251 -3.67 8.98 -15.24
C GLU A 251 -3.94 9.11 -16.74
N GLY A 252 -2.91 9.10 -17.58
CA GLY A 252 -3.03 9.04 -19.04
C GLY A 252 -3.79 7.80 -19.50
N LEU A 253 -3.38 6.61 -19.03
CA LEU A 253 -4.03 5.33 -19.35
C LEU A 253 -5.51 5.31 -18.95
N LYS A 254 -5.87 5.88 -17.80
CA LYS A 254 -7.27 5.96 -17.35
C LYS A 254 -8.14 6.89 -18.18
N ARG A 255 -7.54 7.93 -18.78
CA ARG A 255 -8.25 8.87 -19.64
C ARG A 255 -8.43 8.31 -21.04
N ASP A 256 -7.35 7.82 -21.63
CA ASP A 256 -7.33 7.22 -22.96
C ASP A 256 -6.15 6.25 -23.05
N MET A 257 -6.46 4.95 -22.94
CA MET A 257 -5.48 3.88 -22.94
C MET A 257 -4.72 3.78 -24.28
N LEU A 258 -5.41 3.94 -25.40
CA LEU A 258 -4.82 3.80 -26.73
C LEU A 258 -3.97 5.02 -27.10
N GLN A 259 -4.36 6.21 -26.66
CA GLN A 259 -3.53 7.40 -26.82
C GLN A 259 -2.27 7.34 -25.95
N ALA A 260 -2.41 6.95 -24.67
CA ALA A 260 -1.28 6.88 -23.76
C ALA A 260 -0.34 5.70 -24.09
N ARG A 261 -0.88 4.60 -24.63
CA ARG A 261 -0.13 3.39 -24.95
C ARG A 261 -0.71 2.69 -26.20
N PRO A 262 -0.27 3.10 -27.41
CA PRO A 262 -0.85 2.62 -28.68
C PRO A 262 -0.43 1.20 -29.06
N VAL A 263 0.64 0.67 -28.48
CA VAL A 263 1.19 -0.66 -28.79
C VAL A 263 1.06 -1.57 -27.57
N GLY A 264 0.86 -2.86 -27.80
CA GLY A 264 0.84 -3.92 -26.78
C GLY A 264 -0.50 -4.13 -26.08
N THR A 265 -1.49 -3.26 -26.27
CA THR A 265 -2.84 -3.48 -25.75
C THR A 265 -3.55 -4.57 -26.57
N LEU A 266 -3.73 -5.75 -26.00
CA LEU A 266 -4.36 -6.91 -26.66
C LEU A 266 -5.89 -6.90 -26.54
N SER A 267 -6.41 -6.46 -25.39
CA SER A 267 -7.83 -6.24 -25.16
C SER A 267 -8.04 -5.08 -24.20
N LEU A 268 -9.06 -4.27 -24.45
CA LEU A 268 -9.48 -3.22 -23.52
C LEU A 268 -10.30 -3.78 -22.36
N ASP A 269 -10.94 -4.94 -22.53
CA ASP A 269 -11.70 -5.60 -21.49
C ASP A 269 -11.80 -7.12 -21.72
N ILE A 270 -11.04 -7.91 -20.97
CA ILE A 270 -11.17 -9.37 -20.94
C ILE A 270 -12.34 -9.85 -20.07
N SER A 271 -12.93 -8.96 -19.26
CA SER A 271 -14.11 -9.32 -18.45
C SER A 271 -15.40 -9.34 -19.25
N GLY A 272 -15.41 -8.81 -20.48
CA GLY A 272 -16.60 -8.76 -21.33
C GLY A 272 -17.77 -8.00 -20.68
N GLY A 273 -17.50 -6.97 -19.87
CA GLY A 273 -18.50 -6.20 -19.14
C GLY A 273 -19.07 -6.89 -17.89
N MET A 274 -18.54 -8.04 -17.46
CA MET A 274 -18.97 -8.72 -16.24
C MET A 274 -18.46 -8.05 -14.96
N GLU A 275 -17.40 -7.24 -15.05
CA GLU A 275 -16.91 -6.41 -13.95
C GLU A 275 -17.45 -4.97 -14.04
N ASN A 276 -17.54 -4.28 -12.91
CA ASN A 276 -17.94 -2.86 -12.89
C ASN A 276 -16.94 -1.94 -13.61
N PHE A 277 -15.68 -2.37 -13.70
CA PHE A 277 -14.60 -1.66 -14.38
C PHE A 277 -13.91 -2.63 -15.35
N PRO A 278 -13.55 -2.19 -16.55
CA PRO A 278 -12.92 -3.07 -17.54
C PRO A 278 -11.58 -3.59 -17.03
N VAL A 279 -11.28 -4.84 -17.38
CA VAL A 279 -10.00 -5.48 -17.11
C VAL A 279 -9.20 -5.54 -18.40
N SER A 280 -8.24 -4.64 -18.57
CA SER A 280 -7.42 -4.61 -19.79
C SER A 280 -6.38 -5.74 -19.83
N LEU A 281 -5.96 -6.13 -21.03
CA LEU A 281 -4.89 -7.09 -21.27
C LEU A 281 -3.77 -6.46 -22.07
N PHE A 282 -2.54 -6.56 -21.56
CA PHE A 282 -1.36 -5.91 -22.13
C PHE A 282 -0.19 -6.88 -22.31
N ASN A 283 0.45 -6.84 -23.49
CA ASN A 283 1.67 -7.58 -23.79
C ASN A 283 2.57 -6.78 -24.74
N ASP A 284 3.74 -6.39 -24.26
CA ASP A 284 4.81 -5.75 -25.03
C ASP A 284 6.11 -6.59 -25.06
N ILE A 285 6.04 -7.87 -24.66
CA ILE A 285 7.19 -8.76 -24.55
C ILE A 285 7.22 -9.78 -25.68
N ASP A 286 6.11 -10.45 -25.95
CA ASP A 286 6.02 -11.57 -26.89
C ASP A 286 4.65 -11.65 -27.58
N GLY A 287 4.40 -12.75 -28.30
CA GLY A 287 3.14 -13.00 -29.00
C GLY A 287 2.08 -13.76 -28.18
N ASP A 288 2.33 -14.00 -26.88
CA ASP A 288 1.42 -14.77 -26.03
C ASP A 288 0.10 -14.02 -25.81
N ARG A 289 -1.01 -14.76 -25.92
CA ARG A 289 -2.39 -14.29 -25.79
C ARG A 289 -3.24 -15.20 -24.90
N ASP A 290 -2.61 -16.07 -24.12
CA ASP A 290 -3.25 -17.10 -23.29
C ASP A 290 -4.49 -16.60 -22.51
N PRO A 291 -4.47 -15.41 -21.85
CA PRO A 291 -5.61 -14.92 -21.10
C PRO A 291 -6.89 -14.68 -21.92
N LEU A 292 -6.80 -14.58 -23.25
CA LEU A 292 -7.96 -14.41 -24.13
C LEU A 292 -8.72 -15.73 -24.37
N PHE A 293 -8.14 -16.88 -24.04
CA PHE A 293 -8.74 -18.19 -24.31
C PHE A 293 -9.52 -18.78 -23.12
N PHE A 294 -9.53 -18.10 -21.97
CA PHE A 294 -10.34 -18.49 -20.82
C PHE A 294 -11.69 -17.79 -20.81
N GLU A 295 -12.68 -18.46 -20.24
CA GLU A 295 -13.98 -17.85 -19.98
C GLU A 295 -13.89 -17.02 -18.69
N TYR A 296 -14.18 -15.72 -18.78
CA TYR A 296 -14.11 -14.86 -17.62
C TYR A 296 -15.27 -15.15 -16.67
N LEU A 297 -14.98 -15.33 -15.39
CA LEU A 297 -15.98 -15.69 -14.37
C LEU A 297 -15.89 -14.73 -13.18
N ALA A 298 -16.64 -13.64 -13.19
CA ALA A 298 -16.55 -12.58 -12.17
C ALA A 298 -16.83 -13.06 -10.73
N ARG A 299 -17.68 -14.08 -10.56
CA ARG A 299 -18.04 -14.67 -9.25
C ARG A 299 -17.93 -16.19 -9.27
N PRO A 300 -17.49 -16.82 -8.17
CA PRO A 300 -17.28 -18.26 -8.13
C PRO A 300 -18.59 -19.04 -8.29
N VAL A 301 -18.49 -20.20 -8.93
CA VAL A 301 -19.61 -21.14 -9.06
C VAL A 301 -19.51 -22.17 -7.95
N TYR A 302 -20.42 -22.09 -6.98
CA TYR A 302 -20.49 -23.07 -5.90
C TYR A 302 -21.35 -24.30 -6.27
N PRO A 303 -21.03 -25.49 -5.75
CA PRO A 303 -21.90 -26.65 -5.88
C PRO A 303 -23.30 -26.34 -5.31
N PRO A 304 -24.40 -26.73 -5.98
CA PRO A 304 -25.76 -26.37 -5.54
C PRO A 304 -26.05 -26.72 -4.06
N TYR A 305 -25.65 -27.91 -3.61
CA TYR A 305 -25.82 -28.37 -2.23
C TYR A 305 -24.97 -27.61 -1.21
N ALA A 306 -23.84 -27.00 -1.61
CA ALA A 306 -23.05 -26.15 -0.73
C ALA A 306 -23.83 -24.88 -0.32
N LEU A 307 -24.74 -24.43 -1.19
CA LEU A 307 -25.60 -23.27 -0.98
C LEU A 307 -27.00 -23.64 -0.45
N GLU A 308 -27.39 -24.91 -0.39
CA GLU A 308 -28.73 -25.35 0.09
C GLU A 308 -28.94 -25.15 1.60
N GLN A 309 -27.87 -24.92 2.38
CA GLN A 309 -27.97 -24.45 3.78
C GLN A 309 -28.48 -23.00 3.91
N ARG A 310 -29.18 -22.48 2.89
CA ARG A 310 -29.70 -21.10 2.80
C ARG A 310 -30.72 -20.74 3.88
N ILE A 311 -31.40 -21.69 4.55
CA ILE A 311 -32.63 -21.33 5.31
C ILE A 311 -32.81 -22.01 6.69
N ASN A 312 -32.34 -23.24 6.94
CA ASN A 312 -32.85 -24.01 8.11
C ASN A 312 -31.85 -24.37 9.23
N GLY A 313 -30.61 -23.86 9.19
CA GLY A 313 -29.61 -24.13 10.23
C GLY A 313 -29.31 -22.91 11.12
N LEU A 314 -29.97 -22.80 12.27
CA LEU A 314 -29.53 -22.14 13.53
C LEU A 314 -28.81 -20.76 13.51
N GLY A 315 -28.87 -19.95 12.44
CA GLY A 315 -28.21 -18.63 12.42
C GLY A 315 -28.59 -17.66 11.29
N GLY A 316 -29.67 -17.92 10.56
CA GLY A 316 -30.09 -17.24 9.31
C GLY A 316 -30.74 -15.86 9.47
N GLY A 317 -30.53 -15.16 10.60
CA GLY A 317 -30.98 -13.78 10.76
C GLY A 317 -30.08 -12.79 10.02
N GLY A 318 -30.66 -11.73 9.47
CA GLY A 318 -29.94 -10.49 9.15
C GLY A 318 -30.20 -9.42 10.22
N CYS A 319 -29.43 -8.34 10.19
CA CYS A 319 -29.72 -7.21 11.08
C CYS A 319 -31.01 -6.50 10.68
N GLN A 320 -31.71 -5.93 11.66
CA GLN A 320 -32.90 -5.09 11.45
C GLN A 320 -32.57 -3.58 11.35
N CYS A 321 -31.29 -3.24 11.12
CA CYS A 321 -30.88 -1.84 10.99
C CYS A 321 -31.54 -1.20 9.78
N VAL A 322 -32.31 -0.14 9.97
CA VAL A 322 -32.94 0.64 8.89
C VAL A 322 -31.97 1.63 8.25
N SER A 323 -30.92 2.02 8.98
CA SER A 323 -29.81 2.84 8.52
C SER A 323 -28.53 2.00 8.39
N ASN A 324 -27.41 2.65 8.05
CA ASN A 324 -26.10 1.99 8.01
C ASN A 324 -25.81 1.32 9.36
N CYS A 325 -25.32 0.07 9.34
CA CYS A 325 -24.99 -0.65 10.56
C CYS A 325 -23.94 0.10 11.38
N SER A 326 -24.15 0.10 12.68
CA SER A 326 -23.21 0.57 13.69
C SER A 326 -22.68 -0.60 14.53
N GLU A 327 -21.74 -0.30 15.41
CA GLU A 327 -21.38 -1.20 16.51
C GLU A 327 -22.66 -1.51 17.33
N GLY A 328 -22.81 -2.75 17.78
CA GLY A 328 -23.99 -3.21 18.54
C GLY A 328 -25.11 -3.88 17.71
N CYS A 329 -25.06 -3.83 16.38
CA CYS A 329 -26.02 -4.59 15.57
C CYS A 329 -25.71 -6.10 15.52
N TYR A 330 -26.68 -6.92 15.11
CA TYR A 330 -26.50 -8.37 14.96
C TYR A 330 -25.32 -8.76 14.06
N CYS A 331 -25.10 -8.03 12.96
CA CYS A 331 -23.95 -8.28 12.08
C CYS A 331 -22.61 -7.91 12.76
N ALA A 332 -22.57 -6.88 13.60
CA ALA A 332 -21.38 -6.57 14.40
C ALA A 332 -21.10 -7.68 15.42
N LEU A 333 -22.13 -8.22 16.08
CA LEU A 333 -22.00 -9.36 16.99
C LEU A 333 -21.44 -10.61 16.29
N LYS A 334 -21.92 -10.94 15.08
CA LYS A 334 -21.35 -12.02 14.24
C LYS A 334 -19.85 -11.84 13.96
N ASN A 335 -19.38 -10.60 13.94
CA ASN A 335 -17.99 -10.24 13.71
C ASN A 335 -17.17 -10.06 15.01
N GLY A 336 -17.66 -10.51 16.16
CA GLY A 336 -16.97 -10.37 17.45
C GLY A 336 -17.20 -9.02 18.14
N GLY A 337 -18.36 -8.40 17.90
CA GLY A 337 -18.77 -7.14 18.51
C GLY A 337 -18.32 -5.87 17.78
N GLU A 338 -17.49 -6.01 16.74
CA GLU A 338 -17.01 -4.88 15.92
C GLU A 338 -17.28 -5.09 14.43
N LEU A 339 -17.71 -4.04 13.74
CA LEU A 339 -17.79 -4.04 12.28
C LEU A 339 -16.37 -4.11 11.65
N PRO A 340 -16.19 -4.91 10.60
CA PRO A 340 -14.89 -5.16 9.97
C PRO A 340 -14.35 -3.96 9.16
N TYR A 341 -15.21 -3.11 8.59
CA TYR A 341 -14.81 -2.01 7.70
C TYR A 341 -15.10 -0.65 8.31
N ASP A 342 -14.32 0.37 7.96
CA ASP A 342 -14.61 1.78 8.25
C ASP A 342 -15.75 2.34 7.36
N VAL A 343 -16.08 3.62 7.54
CA VAL A 343 -17.12 4.29 6.74
C VAL A 343 -16.78 4.40 5.24
N ASN A 344 -15.51 4.27 4.88
CA ASN A 344 -15.01 4.33 3.49
C ASN A 344 -14.88 2.92 2.87
N GLY A 345 -15.25 1.85 3.59
CA GLY A 345 -15.10 0.48 3.13
C GLY A 345 -13.67 -0.06 3.22
N VAL A 346 -12.80 0.56 4.02
CA VAL A 346 -11.45 0.06 4.31
C VAL A 346 -11.53 -0.95 5.45
N LEU A 347 -10.96 -2.13 5.26
CA LEU A 347 -10.84 -3.16 6.28
C LEU A 347 -10.00 -2.64 7.46
N LEU A 348 -10.55 -2.73 8.66
CA LEU A 348 -9.91 -2.20 9.88
C LEU A 348 -8.91 -3.19 10.48
N ARG A 349 -9.21 -4.48 10.38
CA ARG A 349 -8.37 -5.59 10.86
C ARG A 349 -8.75 -6.87 10.12
N GLY A 350 -7.77 -7.69 9.79
CA GLY A 350 -8.06 -9.02 9.25
C GLY A 350 -8.65 -9.94 10.31
N LYS A 351 -9.50 -10.88 9.87
CA LYS A 351 -10.18 -11.87 10.72
C LYS A 351 -10.07 -13.25 10.06
N PRO A 352 -10.19 -14.36 10.80
CA PRO A 352 -10.36 -15.68 10.17
C PRO A 352 -11.54 -15.69 9.19
N LEU A 353 -12.66 -15.06 9.57
CA LEU A 353 -13.88 -14.99 8.76
C LEU A 353 -14.60 -13.67 9.02
N ILE A 354 -15.11 -13.05 7.96
CA ILE A 354 -15.93 -11.83 8.02
C ILE A 354 -17.36 -12.14 7.59
N TYR A 355 -18.33 -11.60 8.34
CA TYR A 355 -19.74 -11.63 7.96
C TYR A 355 -20.19 -10.25 7.47
N GLU A 356 -20.39 -10.12 6.17
CA GLU A 356 -21.02 -8.94 5.59
C GLU A 356 -22.55 -9.02 5.74
N CYS A 357 -23.21 -7.87 5.62
CA CYS A 357 -24.67 -7.82 5.55
C CYS A 357 -25.14 -8.46 4.25
N GLY A 358 -26.09 -9.40 4.36
CA GLY A 358 -26.65 -10.14 3.23
C GLY A 358 -28.02 -9.66 2.79
N SER A 359 -28.70 -10.48 1.98
CA SER A 359 -30.09 -10.25 1.56
C SER A 359 -31.09 -10.28 2.71
N SER A 360 -30.80 -11.02 3.79
CA SER A 360 -31.65 -11.07 5.00
C SER A 360 -31.55 -9.83 5.89
N CYS A 361 -30.68 -8.86 5.58
CA CYS A 361 -30.47 -7.65 6.38
C CYS A 361 -31.31 -6.48 5.84
N SER A 362 -31.92 -5.71 6.74
CA SER A 362 -32.72 -4.51 6.39
C SER A 362 -31.90 -3.27 6.05
N CYS A 363 -30.57 -3.31 6.23
CA CYS A 363 -29.71 -2.16 6.04
C CYS A 363 -29.47 -1.86 4.55
N PRO A 364 -29.33 -0.58 4.16
CA PRO A 364 -29.23 -0.17 2.76
C PRO A 364 -27.93 -0.66 2.09
N MET A 365 -27.88 -0.62 0.76
CA MET A 365 -26.66 -0.96 -0.02
C MET A 365 -25.48 -0.03 0.28
N THR A 366 -25.74 1.15 0.84
CA THR A 366 -24.73 2.09 1.35
C THR A 366 -24.11 1.67 2.68
N CYS A 367 -24.61 0.60 3.31
CA CYS A 367 -24.09 0.10 4.57
C CYS A 367 -22.59 -0.17 4.49
N ARG A 368 -21.84 0.30 5.50
CA ARG A 368 -20.38 0.07 5.62
C ARG A 368 -20.01 -1.41 5.75
N ASN A 369 -20.96 -2.27 6.14
CA ASN A 369 -20.78 -3.72 6.19
C ASN A 369 -21.23 -4.43 4.90
N ARG A 370 -21.21 -3.72 3.76
CA ARG A 370 -21.39 -4.26 2.40
C ARG A 370 -20.26 -3.72 1.54
N VAL A 371 -19.13 -4.43 1.44
CA VAL A 371 -17.92 -3.93 0.78
C VAL A 371 -17.55 -4.82 -0.40
N THR A 372 -17.26 -6.08 -0.14
CA THR A 372 -16.78 -7.04 -1.14
C THR A 372 -17.88 -7.45 -2.12
N GLN A 373 -19.13 -7.56 -1.64
CA GLN A 373 -20.30 -7.86 -2.48
C GLN A 373 -20.60 -6.79 -3.55
N LYS A 374 -19.96 -5.61 -3.46
CA LYS A 374 -20.09 -4.51 -4.42
C LYS A 374 -19.25 -4.71 -5.69
N GLY A 375 -18.47 -5.80 -5.78
CA GLY A 375 -17.61 -6.13 -6.93
C GLY A 375 -16.39 -5.23 -7.04
N VAL A 376 -15.56 -5.47 -8.06
CA VAL A 376 -14.32 -4.74 -8.31
C VAL A 376 -14.57 -3.23 -8.40
N ARG A 377 -13.69 -2.44 -7.76
CA ARG A 377 -13.77 -0.97 -7.71
C ARG A 377 -12.55 -0.26 -8.30
N SER A 378 -11.62 -1.04 -8.87
CA SER A 378 -10.43 -0.50 -9.52
C SER A 378 -10.26 -1.03 -10.93
N ARG A 379 -9.75 -0.19 -11.85
CA ARG A 379 -9.32 -0.65 -13.17
C ARG A 379 -8.07 -1.50 -13.04
N LEU A 380 -8.20 -2.78 -13.34
CA LEU A 380 -7.12 -3.75 -13.30
C LEU A 380 -6.61 -4.02 -14.72
N GLU A 381 -5.35 -4.40 -14.80
CA GLU A 381 -4.70 -4.79 -16.04
C GLU A 381 -3.95 -6.10 -15.81
N VAL A 382 -4.26 -7.10 -16.63
CA VAL A 382 -3.42 -8.29 -16.78
C VAL A 382 -2.30 -7.94 -17.75
N PHE A 383 -1.05 -8.13 -17.34
CA PHE A 383 0.11 -7.76 -18.16
C PHE A 383 1.09 -8.93 -18.28
N ARG A 384 1.73 -9.04 -19.44
CA ARG A 384 2.79 -10.03 -19.66
C ARG A 384 3.99 -9.70 -18.78
N SER A 385 4.50 -10.69 -18.06
CA SER A 385 5.65 -10.56 -17.16
C SER A 385 6.75 -11.53 -17.56
N ARG A 386 8.01 -11.08 -17.48
CA ARG A 386 9.18 -11.92 -17.75
C ARG A 386 9.45 -12.93 -16.62
N GLU A 387 9.00 -12.63 -15.41
CA GLU A 387 9.29 -13.42 -14.21
C GLU A 387 8.15 -14.41 -13.90
N THR A 388 6.91 -13.99 -14.15
CA THR A 388 5.70 -14.69 -13.68
C THR A 388 4.79 -15.16 -14.82
N GLY A 389 5.18 -14.93 -16.07
CA GLY A 389 4.37 -15.20 -17.26
C GLY A 389 3.29 -14.13 -17.44
N TRP A 390 2.31 -14.09 -16.54
CA TRP A 390 1.29 -13.05 -16.48
C TRP A 390 1.18 -12.52 -15.04
N GLY A 391 0.99 -11.21 -14.92
CA GLY A 391 0.78 -10.53 -13.65
C GLY A 391 -0.45 -9.64 -13.70
N VAL A 392 -0.88 -9.14 -12.54
CA VAL A 392 -1.96 -8.15 -12.43
C VAL A 392 -1.39 -6.86 -11.85
N ARG A 393 -1.80 -5.72 -12.39
CA ARG A 393 -1.53 -4.40 -11.80
C ARG A 393 -2.79 -3.54 -11.83
N SER A 394 -2.82 -2.52 -10.98
CA SER A 394 -3.91 -1.55 -10.94
C SER A 394 -3.53 -0.25 -11.63
N LEU A 395 -4.41 0.34 -12.44
CA LEU A 395 -4.21 1.70 -12.96
C LEU A 395 -4.47 2.78 -11.90
N GLU A 396 -5.03 2.37 -10.77
CA GLU A 396 -5.40 3.24 -9.67
C GLU A 396 -4.51 2.99 -8.46
N LEU A 397 -4.33 4.04 -7.68
CA LEU A 397 -3.75 3.92 -6.36
C LEU A 397 -4.71 3.10 -5.47
N ILE A 398 -4.19 2.09 -4.79
CA ILE A 398 -4.93 1.27 -3.83
C ILE A 398 -4.42 1.57 -2.43
N ARG A 399 -5.32 1.95 -1.51
CA ARG A 399 -4.98 2.18 -0.10
C ARG A 399 -4.89 0.86 0.65
N ALA A 400 -4.00 0.77 1.63
CA ALA A 400 -3.94 -0.38 2.53
C ALA A 400 -5.32 -0.66 3.17
N GLY A 401 -5.70 -1.94 3.25
CA GLY A 401 -7.01 -2.40 3.73
C GLY A 401 -8.15 -2.25 2.72
N THR A 402 -7.92 -1.77 1.49
CA THR A 402 -8.97 -1.66 0.47
C THR A 402 -9.19 -3.01 -0.20
N PHE A 403 -10.46 -3.36 -0.45
CA PHE A 403 -10.84 -4.50 -1.27
C PHE A 403 -10.40 -4.30 -2.73
N VAL A 404 -9.78 -5.32 -3.32
CA VAL A 404 -9.27 -5.29 -4.70
C VAL A 404 -10.21 -6.04 -5.64
N CYS A 405 -10.35 -7.35 -5.43
CA CYS A 405 -11.16 -8.26 -6.24
C CYS A 405 -11.47 -9.55 -5.46
N GLU A 406 -12.42 -10.33 -5.95
CA GLU A 406 -12.69 -11.70 -5.48
C GLU A 406 -11.77 -12.69 -6.22
N TYR A 407 -11.38 -13.79 -5.58
CA TYR A 407 -10.71 -14.90 -6.25
C TYR A 407 -11.76 -15.91 -6.74
N SER A 408 -11.94 -15.99 -8.06
CA SER A 408 -13.08 -16.69 -8.66
C SER A 408 -12.67 -17.84 -9.58
N GLY A 409 -13.38 -18.95 -9.43
CA GLY A 409 -13.26 -20.18 -10.21
C GLY A 409 -14.45 -21.10 -9.94
N ILE A 410 -14.37 -22.34 -10.43
CA ILE A 410 -15.37 -23.38 -10.16
C ILE A 410 -15.02 -24.02 -8.81
N VAL A 411 -15.89 -23.88 -7.81
CA VAL A 411 -15.67 -24.43 -6.48
C VAL A 411 -16.01 -25.91 -6.48
N LEU A 412 -15.08 -26.72 -5.98
CA LEU A 412 -15.17 -28.17 -5.97
C LEU A 412 -15.18 -28.68 -4.54
N THR A 413 -16.01 -29.68 -4.27
CA THR A 413 -15.91 -30.46 -3.03
C THR A 413 -14.60 -31.23 -2.97
N ARG A 414 -14.25 -31.71 -1.77
CA ARG A 414 -13.16 -32.66 -1.58
C ARG A 414 -13.24 -33.86 -2.54
N GLN A 415 -14.41 -34.49 -2.67
CA GLN A 415 -14.59 -35.65 -3.55
C GLN A 415 -14.35 -35.31 -5.03
N GLN A 416 -14.89 -34.18 -5.51
CA GLN A 416 -14.64 -33.72 -6.89
C GLN A 416 -13.16 -33.36 -7.12
N SER A 417 -12.51 -32.77 -6.12
CA SER A 417 -11.09 -32.41 -6.16
C SER A 417 -10.19 -33.64 -6.30
N GLU A 418 -10.49 -34.71 -5.54
CA GLU A 418 -9.75 -35.98 -5.60
C GLU A 418 -9.85 -36.62 -7.00
N LEU A 419 -11.01 -36.55 -7.65
CA LEU A 419 -11.21 -37.06 -9.02
C LEU A 419 -10.43 -36.26 -10.08
N LEU A 420 -10.40 -34.93 -9.97
CA LEU A 420 -9.71 -34.07 -10.94
C LEU A 420 -8.19 -34.05 -10.74
N ALA A 421 -7.72 -34.13 -9.49
CA ALA A 421 -6.28 -34.19 -9.20
C ALA A 421 -5.60 -35.43 -9.81
N MET A 422 -6.33 -36.54 -10.00
CA MET A 422 -5.82 -37.73 -10.71
C MET A 422 -5.47 -37.46 -12.18
N ASN A 423 -6.03 -36.42 -12.79
CA ASN A 423 -5.78 -36.04 -14.18
C ASN A 423 -4.63 -35.02 -14.33
N GLY A 424 -4.01 -34.60 -13.22
CA GLY A 424 -2.89 -33.65 -13.24
C GLY A 424 -3.29 -32.17 -13.25
N ASP A 425 -4.56 -31.85 -13.00
CA ASP A 425 -5.05 -30.47 -13.01
C ASP A 425 -4.56 -29.67 -11.79
N GLY A 426 -4.05 -28.46 -12.04
CA GLY A 426 -3.59 -27.53 -11.01
C GLY A 426 -4.75 -26.87 -10.27
N LEU A 427 -5.20 -27.49 -9.18
CA LEU A 427 -6.25 -26.96 -8.31
C LEU A 427 -5.71 -25.94 -7.29
N VAL A 428 -6.49 -24.89 -7.03
CA VAL A 428 -6.19 -23.89 -6.01
C VAL A 428 -6.88 -24.27 -4.71
N TYR A 429 -6.09 -24.43 -3.64
CA TYR A 429 -6.60 -24.80 -2.32
C TYR A 429 -6.62 -23.59 -1.38
N PRO A 430 -7.79 -23.08 -0.97
CA PRO A 430 -7.93 -21.97 -0.03
C PRO A 430 -7.15 -22.16 1.28
N SER A 431 -7.02 -23.38 1.75
CA SER A 431 -6.28 -23.73 2.98
C SER A 431 -4.77 -23.56 2.87
N ARG A 432 -4.21 -23.37 1.66
CA ARG A 432 -2.77 -23.11 1.47
C ARG A 432 -2.40 -21.64 1.62
N PHE A 433 -3.35 -20.71 1.44
CA PHE A 433 -3.05 -19.29 1.65
C PHE A 433 -2.67 -19.04 3.11
N PRO A 434 -1.46 -18.50 3.38
CA PRO A 434 -1.07 -18.19 4.74
C PRO A 434 -1.99 -17.12 5.35
N PRO A 435 -2.14 -17.08 6.68
CA PRO A 435 -3.04 -16.15 7.36
C PRO A 435 -2.46 -14.72 7.43
N ARG A 436 -2.03 -14.17 6.29
CA ARG A 436 -1.48 -12.81 6.14
C ARG A 436 -2.46 -11.73 6.63
N TRP A 437 -3.77 -12.02 6.62
CA TRP A 437 -4.79 -11.19 7.25
C TRP A 437 -4.51 -10.91 8.74
N ALA A 438 -3.85 -11.83 9.45
CA ALA A 438 -3.56 -11.68 10.87
C ALA A 438 -2.52 -10.59 11.17
N GLU A 439 -1.75 -10.17 10.16
CA GLU A 439 -0.77 -9.08 10.23
C GLU A 439 -1.43 -7.70 10.07
N TRP A 440 -2.62 -7.63 9.47
CA TRP A 440 -3.34 -6.38 9.23
C TRP A 440 -4.20 -5.97 10.43
N GLY A 441 -4.04 -4.73 10.89
CA GLY A 441 -4.75 -4.23 12.08
C GLY A 441 -4.14 -4.67 13.41
N ASP A 442 -2.95 -5.29 13.40
CA ASP A 442 -2.25 -5.68 14.62
C ASP A 442 -1.51 -4.49 15.26
N VAL A 443 -1.92 -4.17 16.49
CA VAL A 443 -1.37 -3.10 17.32
C VAL A 443 -0.68 -3.62 18.58
N SER A 444 -0.48 -4.94 18.70
CA SER A 444 0.13 -5.60 19.86
C SER A 444 1.54 -5.07 20.18
N ARG A 445 2.31 -4.68 19.15
CA ARG A 445 3.64 -4.05 19.31
C ARG A 445 3.58 -2.72 20.08
N VAL A 446 2.43 -2.06 20.08
CA VAL A 446 2.20 -0.76 20.74
C VAL A 446 1.47 -0.95 22.07
N PHE A 447 0.56 -1.91 22.12
CA PHE A 447 -0.23 -2.28 23.29
C PHE A 447 -0.05 -3.78 23.56
N PRO A 448 0.96 -4.20 24.33
CA PRO A 448 1.21 -5.62 24.60
C PRO A 448 0.06 -6.33 25.31
N ASP A 449 -0.68 -5.59 26.13
CA ASP A 449 -1.87 -6.09 26.85
C ASP A 449 -3.13 -6.10 25.96
N TYR A 450 -2.98 -5.76 24.68
CA TYR A 450 -4.09 -5.81 23.72
C TYR A 450 -4.50 -7.25 23.47
N ILE A 451 -5.65 -7.62 24.01
CA ILE A 451 -6.29 -8.91 23.74
C ILE A 451 -7.06 -8.78 22.43
N ARG A 452 -6.64 -9.56 21.43
CA ARG A 452 -7.33 -9.69 20.15
C ARG A 452 -8.77 -10.17 20.42
N PRO A 453 -9.81 -9.53 19.85
CA PRO A 453 -11.19 -9.96 20.02
C PRO A 453 -11.38 -11.42 19.63
N MET A 454 -12.28 -12.11 20.33
CA MET A 454 -12.68 -13.45 19.95
C MET A 454 -13.32 -13.41 18.57
N PHE A 455 -12.64 -14.01 17.60
CA PHE A 455 -13.13 -14.10 16.25
C PHE A 455 -14.05 -15.32 16.06
N PRO A 456 -14.96 -15.27 15.08
CA PRO A 456 -15.67 -16.47 14.66
C PRO A 456 -14.68 -17.56 14.27
N PHE A 457 -14.96 -18.79 14.73
CA PHE A 457 -14.18 -19.96 14.36
C PHE A 457 -14.34 -20.23 12.86
N LEU A 458 -13.21 -20.34 12.16
CA LEU A 458 -13.16 -20.84 10.79
C LEU A 458 -12.71 -22.30 10.84
N PRO A 459 -13.54 -23.27 10.45
CA PRO A 459 -13.10 -24.66 10.32
C PRO A 459 -12.03 -24.81 9.22
N GLN A 460 -11.31 -25.93 9.24
CA GLN A 460 -10.38 -26.26 8.16
C GLN A 460 -11.16 -26.35 6.83
N LEU A 461 -10.68 -25.61 5.82
CA LEU A 461 -11.26 -25.61 4.49
C LEU A 461 -10.67 -26.76 3.66
N ASP A 462 -11.54 -27.60 3.11
CA ASP A 462 -11.18 -28.79 2.32
C ASP A 462 -11.70 -28.76 0.87
N PHE A 463 -12.34 -27.65 0.48
CA PHE A 463 -12.71 -27.40 -0.92
C PHE A 463 -11.52 -26.90 -1.74
N SER A 464 -11.67 -26.93 -3.06
CA SER A 464 -10.70 -26.34 -4.00
C SER A 464 -11.42 -25.51 -5.06
N LEU A 465 -10.65 -24.73 -5.81
CA LEU A 465 -11.13 -24.03 -6.99
C LEU A 465 -10.40 -24.58 -8.22
N ASP A 466 -11.18 -24.99 -9.22
CA ASP A 466 -10.70 -25.18 -10.58
C ASP A 466 -10.78 -23.83 -11.31
N VAL A 467 -9.61 -23.38 -11.75
CA VAL A 467 -9.45 -22.15 -12.53
C VAL A 467 -9.01 -22.46 -13.97
N SER A 468 -8.83 -23.73 -14.34
CA SER A 468 -8.26 -24.16 -15.62
C SER A 468 -9.03 -23.64 -16.84
N ARG A 469 -10.36 -23.47 -16.74
CA ARG A 469 -11.23 -23.03 -17.85
C ARG A 469 -11.94 -21.71 -17.60
N MET A 470 -12.46 -21.54 -16.39
CA MET A 470 -13.25 -20.37 -15.99
C MET A 470 -12.58 -19.68 -14.81
N ARG A 471 -12.24 -18.40 -14.96
CA ARG A 471 -11.49 -17.65 -13.95
C ARG A 471 -11.73 -16.15 -14.07
N ASN A 472 -11.44 -15.38 -13.04
CA ASN A 472 -11.35 -13.92 -13.17
C ASN A 472 -9.91 -13.41 -13.11
N VAL A 473 -9.78 -12.08 -13.07
CA VAL A 473 -8.50 -11.37 -12.98
C VAL A 473 -7.60 -11.83 -11.82
N ALA A 474 -8.16 -12.25 -10.68
CA ALA A 474 -7.38 -12.62 -9.50
C ALA A 474 -6.50 -13.86 -9.72
N CYS A 475 -6.86 -14.72 -10.68
CA CYS A 475 -6.11 -15.93 -10.99
C CYS A 475 -4.77 -15.64 -11.71
N TYR A 476 -4.55 -14.39 -12.15
CA TYR A 476 -3.29 -13.93 -12.71
C TYR A 476 -2.42 -13.19 -11.69
N LEU A 477 -2.85 -13.12 -10.41
CA LEU A 477 -1.99 -12.62 -9.34
C LEU A 477 -0.79 -13.55 -9.18
N SER A 478 0.42 -12.98 -9.26
CA SER A 478 1.65 -13.73 -9.12
C SER A 478 1.94 -14.09 -7.67
N HIS A 479 2.77 -15.12 -7.48
CA HIS A 479 3.25 -15.49 -6.15
C HIS A 479 4.34 -14.52 -5.67
N SER A 480 4.31 -14.15 -4.39
CA SER A 480 5.44 -13.51 -3.71
C SER A 480 5.48 -13.88 -2.22
N CYS A 481 6.68 -14.14 -1.70
CA CYS A 481 6.92 -14.32 -0.26
C CYS A 481 6.84 -12.99 0.52
N ALA A 482 6.88 -11.85 -0.17
CA ALA A 482 6.67 -10.49 0.36
C ALA A 482 5.48 -9.83 -0.37
N PRO A 483 4.25 -10.36 -0.20
CA PRO A 483 3.09 -9.93 -0.97
C PRO A 483 2.63 -8.53 -0.58
N ASN A 484 1.90 -7.88 -1.47
CA ASN A 484 1.22 -6.60 -1.22
C ASN A 484 -0.30 -6.73 -1.16
N VAL A 485 -0.84 -7.93 -1.40
CA VAL A 485 -2.25 -8.29 -1.20
C VAL A 485 -2.38 -9.59 -0.39
N PHE A 486 -3.54 -9.80 0.24
CA PHE A 486 -3.83 -11.00 1.02
C PHE A 486 -5.27 -11.48 0.84
N VAL A 487 -5.52 -12.76 1.14
CA VAL A 487 -6.85 -13.36 1.16
C VAL A 487 -7.53 -13.12 2.51
N GLN A 488 -8.77 -12.67 2.46
CA GLN A 488 -9.69 -12.55 3.57
C GLN A 488 -10.95 -13.35 3.25
N PHE A 489 -11.32 -14.30 4.11
CA PHE A 489 -12.55 -15.07 3.93
C PHE A 489 -13.78 -14.25 4.33
N VAL A 490 -14.82 -14.24 3.48
CA VAL A 490 -16.04 -13.44 3.66
C VAL A 490 -17.30 -14.26 3.35
N LEU A 491 -18.39 -14.01 4.07
CA LEU A 491 -19.73 -14.53 3.80
C LEU A 491 -20.73 -13.38 3.72
N TYR A 492 -21.63 -13.41 2.73
CA TYR A 492 -22.69 -12.41 2.60
C TYR A 492 -23.98 -12.91 1.95
N ASP A 493 -23.91 -13.77 0.94
CA ASP A 493 -25.05 -14.32 0.19
C ASP A 493 -25.46 -15.74 0.65
N HIS A 494 -24.54 -16.46 1.29
CA HIS A 494 -24.78 -17.65 2.07
C HIS A 494 -24.01 -17.60 3.40
N TYR A 495 -24.32 -18.51 4.33
CA TYR A 495 -23.70 -18.58 5.66
C TYR A 495 -23.02 -19.92 5.96
N ASN A 496 -22.80 -20.75 4.94
CA ASN A 496 -22.00 -21.98 5.04
C ASN A 496 -20.51 -21.64 5.17
N VAL A 497 -19.98 -21.76 6.40
CA VAL A 497 -18.59 -21.44 6.75
C VAL A 497 -17.54 -22.36 6.11
N LEU A 498 -17.95 -23.48 5.50
CA LEU A 498 -17.05 -24.38 4.78
C LEU A 498 -16.71 -23.89 3.37
N TYR A 499 -17.48 -22.94 2.83
CA TYR A 499 -17.32 -22.42 1.47
C TYR A 499 -17.25 -20.89 1.41
N PRO A 500 -16.46 -20.20 2.27
CA PRO A 500 -16.40 -18.75 2.23
C PRO A 500 -15.90 -18.24 0.88
N HIS A 501 -16.23 -17.00 0.56
CA HIS A 501 -15.63 -16.28 -0.56
C HIS A 501 -14.18 -15.92 -0.24
N LEU A 502 -13.32 -15.97 -1.24
CA LEU A 502 -11.91 -15.58 -1.15
C LEU A 502 -11.78 -14.13 -1.63
N MET A 503 -11.75 -13.18 -0.71
CA MET A 503 -11.70 -11.75 -1.06
C MET A 503 -10.27 -11.21 -0.91
N ILE A 504 -9.77 -10.53 -1.94
CA ILE A 504 -8.41 -9.99 -1.97
C ILE A 504 -8.40 -8.55 -1.45
N PHE A 505 -7.57 -8.29 -0.44
CA PHE A 505 -7.38 -6.97 0.16
C PHE A 505 -5.93 -6.52 0.07
N ALA A 506 -5.70 -5.21 -0.03
CA ALA A 506 -4.36 -4.63 -0.03
C ALA A 506 -3.73 -4.66 1.36
N MET A 507 -2.47 -5.11 1.46
CA MET A 507 -1.66 -5.11 2.68
C MET A 507 -0.90 -3.79 2.91
N GLU A 508 -0.71 -3.01 1.85
CA GLU A 508 0.02 -1.74 1.87
C GLU A 508 -0.62 -0.72 0.92
N ASN A 509 -0.08 0.50 0.91
CA ASN A 509 -0.49 1.49 -0.08
C ASN A 509 0.24 1.18 -1.39
N ILE A 510 -0.51 0.74 -2.39
CA ILE A 510 0.01 0.25 -3.67
C ILE A 510 -0.09 1.37 -4.72
N PRO A 511 1.03 1.84 -5.29
CA PRO A 511 0.99 2.82 -6.35
C PRO A 511 0.44 2.20 -7.65
N PRO A 512 -0.11 3.03 -8.57
CA PRO A 512 -0.49 2.56 -9.90
C PRO A 512 0.65 1.81 -10.60
N LEU A 513 0.28 0.81 -11.40
CA LEU A 513 1.13 -0.04 -12.22
C LEU A 513 2.13 -0.92 -11.46
N ARG A 514 2.15 -0.88 -10.13
CA ARG A 514 2.82 -1.89 -9.32
C ARG A 514 2.08 -3.22 -9.46
N GLU A 515 2.83 -4.28 -9.72
CA GLU A 515 2.29 -5.64 -9.73
C GLU A 515 1.68 -5.99 -8.37
N LEU A 516 0.51 -6.62 -8.41
CA LEU A 516 -0.19 -7.20 -7.28
C LEU A 516 0.24 -8.66 -7.15
N SER A 517 0.80 -8.99 -5.99
CA SER A 517 1.35 -10.32 -5.73
C SER A 517 0.80 -10.87 -4.42
N ILE A 518 0.48 -12.15 -4.40
CA ILE A 518 -0.14 -12.86 -3.28
C ILE A 518 0.75 -14.02 -2.81
N ASP A 519 0.65 -14.35 -1.53
CA ASP A 519 1.34 -15.50 -0.98
C ASP A 519 0.45 -16.75 -1.10
N TYR A 520 0.76 -17.63 -2.07
CA TYR A 520 0.03 -18.89 -2.30
C TYR A 520 0.43 -20.00 -1.31
N GLY A 521 1.36 -19.74 -0.38
CA GLY A 521 1.86 -20.74 0.57
C GLY A 521 2.72 -21.83 -0.08
N VAL A 522 3.28 -21.54 -1.25
CA VAL A 522 4.26 -22.41 -1.91
C VAL A 522 5.59 -22.17 -1.20
N GLY A 523 6.14 -23.19 -0.54
CA GLY A 523 7.45 -23.06 0.12
C GLY A 523 8.56 -22.71 -0.86
N ASP A 524 9.66 -22.11 -0.38
CA ASP A 524 10.82 -21.63 -1.17
C ASP A 524 11.46 -22.70 -2.10
N ALA A 525 11.08 -23.98 -1.98
CA ALA A 525 11.61 -25.12 -2.73
C ALA A 525 11.35 -25.11 -4.25
N TRP A 526 10.45 -24.25 -4.76
CA TRP A 526 10.15 -24.15 -6.20
C TRP A 526 10.87 -22.99 -6.91
N MET A 527 11.69 -22.21 -6.19
CA MET A 527 12.38 -21.02 -6.72
C MET A 527 13.92 -21.13 -6.70
N GLU A 528 14.49 -22.33 -6.60
CA GLU A 528 15.91 -22.51 -6.94
C GLU A 528 16.03 -22.84 -8.43
N PRO A 529 16.66 -21.99 -9.27
CA PRO A 529 17.09 -22.45 -10.59
C PRO A 529 18.12 -23.56 -10.40
N GLU A 530 17.99 -24.66 -11.15
CA GLU A 530 18.96 -25.75 -11.12
C GLU A 530 20.39 -25.20 -11.22
N PRO A 531 21.33 -25.61 -10.35
CA PRO A 531 22.71 -25.20 -10.48
C PRO A 531 23.22 -25.70 -11.83
N ALA A 532 23.65 -24.76 -12.68
CA ALA A 532 24.32 -25.06 -13.93
C ALA A 532 25.41 -26.10 -13.68
N GLN A 533 25.31 -27.25 -14.35
CA GLN A 533 26.36 -28.26 -14.36
C GLN A 533 27.62 -27.62 -14.94
N ILE A 534 28.54 -27.23 -14.06
CA ILE A 534 29.91 -26.90 -14.45
C ILE A 534 30.56 -28.23 -14.82
N THR A 535 30.56 -28.55 -16.12
CA THR A 535 31.46 -29.56 -16.67
C THR A 535 32.87 -28.98 -16.60
N ALA A 536 33.71 -29.58 -15.77
CA ALA A 536 35.14 -29.33 -15.79
C ALA A 536 35.73 -29.93 -17.07
N SER A 537 36.27 -29.05 -17.92
CA SER A 537 37.31 -29.37 -18.90
C SER A 537 38.25 -28.19 -19.02
#